data_AF-I5AXJ7-F1
#
_entry.id   AF-I5AXJ7-F1
#
_cell.length_a   1.000
_cell.length_b   1.000
_cell.length_c   1.000
_cell.angle_alpha   90.00
_cell.angle_beta   90.00
_cell.angle_gamma   90.00
#
_symmetry.space_group_name_H-M   'P 1'
#
loop_
_entity.id
_entity.type
_entity.pdbx_description
1 polymer ?
#
loop_
_entity_poly.entity_id
_entity_poly.type
_entity_poly.pdbx_seq_one_letter_code
_entity_poly.pdbx_strand_id
1 'polypeptide(L)'
;MLGGEYAEATQKKETLSGRAYDLDEDNKYIIDDDNEEAGDAKRFYITGDIESVSSKNGFTSYAVKADNLKIMVDPEYKSELCSKENAKEWHIIKDKGEKVNSTQLSDKVNSGAILVQTSKDGKVWVTDTTEVDFYNNLELINSKEINGEKQDAFYETTNVQLSNGCYYRIIVAYELERETGSSKILFWNKKNTEKKNCLEVYQFHAYESSIKQTNSLDTKNAYEFSTVYRVDDQDGFENPVPVKSGDPHNDWNVGRFYVSDYTDYRMEGDVPVFLKVPGDKTSLWFNLEQELDRCNGRTDVKVNNITSGSDVYFGTPTIANFGRGALIVRKTNRQNQKEREIYTNYLEASATVGANTRVDLFEEGDYEVALDYQLHYDKPFVFGTTTTKTLTYRIFFKFKVRNGDVSAFLRDVDTNQFITNENIAEHGFYIDVANSQYLNMSIKRDVLSESADGIVSDNKFTGVAKDGRKYTDEGIYTVTVENPATGDKTEKTVYVGHGDVMRAYMTTGLTITEINEKLEEGAYVDEKGQIVEPESVAEKETKIETTKEITKEITPEATKGVSEEGTGWQNKYAVIFGAIGVFCITLLGAGVRKFLVSRPKKEEGEVN
;
A
#
# COMPACT_ATOMS: atom_id res chain seq x y z
N MET A 1 14.08 -19.90 -26.31
CA MET A 1 14.04 -18.44 -26.08
C MET A 1 12.80 -17.91 -26.75
N LEU A 2 11.83 -17.44 -25.97
CA LEU A 2 10.69 -16.66 -26.44
C LEU A 2 10.62 -15.46 -25.49
N GLY A 3 10.99 -14.29 -25.98
CA GLY A 3 10.85 -13.05 -25.23
C GLY A 3 9.40 -12.60 -25.33
N GLY A 4 8.69 -12.54 -24.20
CA GLY A 4 7.51 -11.69 -24.11
C GLY A 4 7.99 -10.24 -24.04
N GLU A 5 7.58 -9.41 -24.99
CA GLU A 5 7.65 -7.96 -24.81
C GLU A 5 6.70 -7.60 -23.67
N TYR A 6 7.25 -7.25 -22.52
CA TYR A 6 6.49 -6.53 -21.50
C TYR A 6 6.20 -5.15 -22.08
N ALA A 7 4.94 -4.89 -22.40
CA ALA A 7 4.51 -3.54 -22.73
C ALA A 7 4.69 -2.68 -21.47
N GLU A 8 5.64 -1.75 -21.50
CA GLU A 8 5.82 -0.79 -20.41
C GLU A 8 4.51 0.00 -20.22
N ALA A 9 3.98 -0.02 -18.99
CA ALA A 9 2.79 0.74 -18.65
C ALA A 9 3.07 2.23 -18.88
N THR A 10 2.28 2.88 -19.74
CA THR A 10 2.45 4.30 -20.05
C THR A 10 2.09 5.13 -18.83
N GLN A 11 3.09 5.49 -18.02
CA GLN A 11 2.90 6.35 -16.86
C GLN A 11 2.28 7.68 -17.26
N LYS A 12 1.35 8.18 -16.44
CA LYS A 12 0.60 9.39 -16.76
C LYS A 12 1.37 10.63 -16.30
N LYS A 13 1.78 11.48 -17.25
CA LYS A 13 2.35 12.82 -16.97
C LYS A 13 1.23 13.84 -16.76
N GLU A 14 1.24 14.54 -15.63
CA GLU A 14 0.33 15.65 -15.32
C GLU A 14 1.16 16.89 -14.91
N THR A 15 1.01 18.02 -15.59
CA THR A 15 1.71 19.27 -15.24
C THR A 15 1.10 19.90 -14.00
N LEU A 16 1.93 20.23 -13.01
CA LEU A 16 1.49 20.98 -11.83
C LEU A 16 1.29 22.45 -12.17
N SER A 17 0.17 23.01 -11.73
CA SER A 17 -0.09 24.45 -11.78
C SER A 17 0.32 25.08 -10.45
N GLY A 18 1.21 26.06 -10.51
CA GLY A 18 1.61 26.90 -9.37
C GLY A 18 1.33 28.37 -9.66
N ARG A 19 1.64 29.21 -8.67
CA ARG A 19 1.54 30.68 -8.75
C ARG A 19 2.90 31.31 -8.55
N ALA A 20 3.21 32.34 -9.32
CA ALA A 20 4.40 33.16 -9.20
C ALA A 20 4.10 34.47 -8.48
N TYR A 21 5.04 34.95 -7.67
CA TYR A 21 4.96 36.19 -6.91
C TYR A 21 6.26 36.98 -7.08
N ASP A 22 6.12 38.27 -7.38
CA ASP A 22 7.21 39.23 -7.33
C ASP A 22 7.19 39.89 -5.95
N LEU A 23 8.30 39.84 -5.22
CA LEU A 23 8.41 40.36 -3.85
C LEU A 23 9.39 41.54 -3.79
N ASP A 24 9.01 42.54 -3.00
CA ASP A 24 9.84 43.70 -2.67
C ASP A 24 11.15 43.30 -1.98
N GLU A 25 12.15 44.19 -2.01
CA GLU A 25 13.47 43.95 -1.41
C GLU A 25 13.40 43.68 0.11
N ASP A 26 12.41 44.28 0.81
CA ASP A 26 12.21 44.13 2.25
C ASP A 26 11.52 42.80 2.64
N ASN A 27 10.75 42.17 1.75
CA ASN A 27 10.00 40.94 2.04
C ASN A 27 10.69 39.69 1.45
N LYS A 28 11.85 39.34 1.99
CA LYS A 28 12.71 38.31 1.41
C LYS A 28 12.17 36.88 1.59
N TYR A 29 11.48 36.39 0.56
CA TYR A 29 10.99 35.01 0.41
C TYR A 29 10.00 34.53 1.48
N ILE A 30 9.14 35.40 2.00
CA ILE A 30 8.02 34.99 2.87
C ILE A 30 6.76 34.83 2.01
N ILE A 31 6.02 33.76 2.24
CA ILE A 31 4.67 33.61 1.69
C ILE A 31 3.71 34.34 2.63
N ASP A 32 3.11 35.42 2.13
CA ASP A 32 2.06 36.18 2.80
C ASP A 32 0.80 36.17 1.93
N ASP A 33 -0.38 36.29 2.56
CA ASP A 33 -1.67 36.41 1.86
C ASP A 33 -1.78 37.77 1.13
N ASP A 34 -1.02 38.78 1.57
CA ASP A 34 -0.94 40.12 0.95
C ASP A 34 0.02 40.18 -0.27
N ASN A 35 0.74 39.09 -0.61
CA ASN A 35 1.64 39.07 -1.77
C ASN A 35 0.86 39.09 -3.11
N GLU A 36 1.10 40.09 -3.96
CA GLU A 36 0.46 40.16 -5.28
C GLU A 36 0.96 39.04 -6.23
N GLU A 37 0.00 38.35 -6.86
CA GLU A 37 0.27 37.25 -7.81
C GLU A 37 0.75 37.82 -9.16
N ALA A 38 1.98 37.49 -9.55
CA ALA A 38 2.60 37.91 -10.80
C ALA A 38 2.16 37.05 -12.01
N GLY A 39 1.65 35.84 -11.77
CA GLY A 39 1.05 34.97 -12.80
C GLY A 39 1.15 33.46 -12.52
N ASP A 40 0.80 32.64 -13.51
CA ASP A 40 0.93 31.18 -13.46
C ASP A 40 2.40 30.72 -13.46
N ALA A 41 2.70 29.67 -12.68
CA ALA A 41 3.97 28.95 -12.71
C ALA A 41 3.76 27.49 -13.16
N LYS A 42 4.60 26.98 -14.08
CA LYS A 42 4.43 25.66 -14.74
C LYS A 42 5.77 24.92 -14.93
N ARG A 43 6.55 24.81 -13.84
CA ARG A 43 7.90 24.24 -13.82
C ARG A 43 7.96 22.76 -13.44
N PHE A 44 6.93 22.23 -12.79
CA PHE A 44 6.89 20.86 -12.30
C PHE A 44 5.81 20.02 -12.99
N TYR A 45 6.05 18.72 -13.07
CA TYR A 45 5.04 17.74 -13.40
C TYR A 45 5.15 16.53 -12.47
N ILE A 46 4.08 15.75 -12.39
CA ILE A 46 4.06 14.48 -11.68
C ILE A 46 3.92 13.32 -12.66
N THR A 47 4.46 12.15 -12.29
CA THR A 47 4.34 10.90 -13.04
C THR A 47 4.17 9.70 -12.10
N GLY A 48 3.41 8.70 -12.56
CA GLY A 48 3.05 7.48 -11.82
C GLY A 48 1.77 6.85 -12.38
N ASP A 49 1.22 5.83 -11.69
CA ASP A 49 -0.10 5.25 -12.03
C ASP A 49 -1.23 6.11 -11.44
N ILE A 50 -1.44 7.28 -12.04
CA ILE A 50 -2.48 8.25 -11.65
C ILE A 50 -3.83 7.80 -12.22
N GLU A 51 -4.65 7.18 -11.38
CA GLU A 51 -5.98 6.68 -11.73
C GLU A 51 -7.00 7.79 -11.98
N SER A 52 -7.01 8.84 -11.16
CA SER A 52 -7.94 9.95 -11.32
C SER A 52 -7.44 11.27 -10.75
N VAL A 53 -8.00 12.37 -11.27
CA VAL A 53 -7.76 13.74 -10.81
C VAL A 53 -9.09 14.32 -10.33
N SER A 54 -9.07 14.94 -9.17
CA SER A 54 -10.24 15.44 -8.43
C SER A 54 -9.89 16.72 -7.67
N SER A 55 -10.75 17.20 -6.78
CA SER A 55 -10.41 18.26 -5.83
C SER A 55 -10.73 17.86 -4.40
N LYS A 56 -9.85 18.24 -3.46
CA LYS A 56 -10.01 18.03 -2.01
C LYS A 56 -9.63 19.33 -1.29
N ASN A 57 -10.56 19.91 -0.54
CA ASN A 57 -10.37 21.16 0.22
C ASN A 57 -9.81 22.35 -0.61
N GLY A 58 -10.15 22.43 -1.91
CA GLY A 58 -9.69 23.49 -2.81
C GLY A 58 -8.36 23.19 -3.52
N PHE A 59 -7.68 22.10 -3.18
CA PHE A 59 -6.48 21.63 -3.87
C PHE A 59 -6.85 20.66 -5.00
N THR A 60 -6.05 20.61 -6.07
CA THR A 60 -6.05 19.50 -7.03
C THR A 60 -5.63 18.23 -6.30
N SER A 61 -6.36 17.14 -6.48
CA SER A 61 -6.18 15.89 -5.74
C SER A 61 -5.99 14.70 -6.68
N TYR A 62 -4.83 14.06 -6.61
CA TYR A 62 -4.43 12.92 -7.43
C TYR A 62 -4.63 11.61 -6.68
N ALA A 63 -5.29 10.64 -7.32
CA ALA A 63 -5.46 9.28 -6.80
C ALA A 63 -4.47 8.36 -7.52
N VAL A 64 -3.67 7.61 -6.78
CA VAL A 64 -2.54 6.81 -7.29
C VAL A 64 -2.72 5.32 -6.93
N LYS A 65 -2.35 4.40 -7.82
CA LYS A 65 -2.41 2.95 -7.58
C LYS A 65 -1.08 2.41 -7.10
N ALA A 66 -0.96 2.19 -5.78
CA ALA A 66 0.11 1.47 -5.06
C ALA A 66 1.56 1.99 -5.20
N ASP A 67 1.97 2.53 -6.35
CA ASP A 67 3.30 3.09 -6.57
C ASP A 67 3.42 4.53 -6.03
N ASN A 68 4.65 4.89 -5.66
CA ASN A 68 4.98 6.25 -5.24
C ASN A 68 4.87 7.24 -6.41
N LEU A 69 4.36 8.44 -6.11
CA LEU A 69 4.23 9.53 -7.07
C LEU A 69 5.56 10.27 -7.20
N LYS A 70 6.07 10.39 -8.43
CA LYS A 70 7.30 11.11 -8.72
C LYS A 70 7.01 12.54 -9.13
N ILE A 71 7.60 13.50 -8.44
CA ILE A 71 7.60 14.92 -8.78
C ILE A 71 8.90 15.22 -9.54
N MET A 72 8.73 15.80 -10.73
CA MET A 72 9.81 16.11 -11.67
C MET A 72 9.86 17.61 -11.93
N VAL A 73 11.05 18.17 -11.99
CA VAL A 73 11.28 19.48 -12.63
C VAL A 73 11.25 19.27 -14.13
N ASP A 74 10.59 20.13 -14.90
CA ASP A 74 10.63 20.03 -16.37
C ASP A 74 11.96 20.60 -16.91
N PRO A 75 12.85 19.79 -17.51
CA PRO A 75 14.14 20.27 -18.02
C PRO A 75 13.99 21.10 -19.31
N GLU A 76 12.84 21.04 -19.98
CA GLU A 76 12.52 21.95 -21.09
C GLU A 76 12.16 23.36 -20.58
N TYR A 77 11.94 23.54 -19.27
CA TYR A 77 11.99 24.84 -18.60
C TYR A 77 13.44 25.35 -18.55
N LYS A 78 14.03 25.59 -19.72
CA LYS A 78 15.20 26.45 -19.87
C LYS A 78 14.75 27.86 -19.53
N SER A 79 15.00 28.30 -18.30
CA SER A 79 14.76 29.68 -17.94
C SER A 79 15.70 30.57 -18.76
N GLU A 80 15.14 31.32 -19.70
CA GLU A 80 15.83 32.39 -20.45
C GLU A 80 16.53 33.37 -19.48
N LEU A 81 15.98 33.49 -18.27
CA LEU A 81 16.51 34.13 -17.06
C LEU A 81 17.93 33.68 -16.66
N CYS A 82 18.44 32.53 -17.08
CA CYS A 82 19.83 32.13 -16.79
C CYS A 82 20.85 32.82 -17.71
N SER A 83 20.41 33.37 -18.85
CA SER A 83 21.30 34.02 -19.81
C SER A 83 21.57 35.48 -19.42
N LYS A 84 22.85 35.89 -19.43
CA LYS A 84 23.25 37.30 -19.27
C LYS A 84 23.52 37.98 -20.62
N GLU A 85 23.05 37.40 -21.71
CA GLU A 85 23.34 37.87 -23.08
C GLU A 85 22.79 39.29 -23.32
N ASN A 86 21.62 39.60 -22.76
CA ASN A 86 21.10 40.96 -22.68
C ASN A 86 20.95 41.38 -21.22
N ALA A 87 21.90 42.18 -20.71
CA ALA A 87 21.86 42.66 -19.33
C ALA A 87 20.64 43.54 -18.98
N LYS A 88 19.85 44.01 -19.97
CA LYS A 88 18.58 44.73 -19.76
C LYS A 88 17.37 43.83 -19.55
N GLU A 89 17.51 42.53 -19.83
CA GLU A 89 16.51 41.52 -19.54
C GLU A 89 16.71 40.98 -18.12
N TRP A 90 15.61 40.48 -17.53
CA TRP A 90 15.62 39.90 -16.21
C TRP A 90 16.43 38.61 -16.22
N HIS A 91 17.44 38.54 -15.36
CA HIS A 91 18.27 37.36 -15.25
C HIS A 91 18.59 37.02 -13.79
N ILE A 92 18.83 35.75 -13.52
CA ILE A 92 19.11 35.19 -12.20
C ILE A 92 20.47 35.67 -11.72
N ILE A 93 20.52 36.06 -10.45
CA ILE A 93 21.73 36.46 -9.75
C ILE A 93 21.96 35.64 -8.48
N LYS A 94 23.20 35.66 -8.00
CA LYS A 94 23.61 34.92 -6.81
C LYS A 94 23.11 35.62 -5.55
N ASP A 95 22.11 35.03 -4.92
CA ASP A 95 21.64 35.40 -3.60
C ASP A 95 22.52 34.77 -2.50
N LYS A 96 22.71 35.52 -1.40
CA LYS A 96 23.43 35.08 -0.19
C LYS A 96 22.51 34.83 1.00
N GLY A 97 21.19 34.92 0.82
CA GLY A 97 20.21 34.52 1.82
C GLY A 97 20.28 33.02 2.11
N GLU A 98 19.99 32.65 3.36
CA GLU A 98 20.05 31.28 3.88
C GLU A 98 18.69 30.86 4.47
N LYS A 99 17.63 31.61 4.15
CA LYS A 99 16.26 31.39 4.64
C LYS A 99 15.25 31.61 3.52
N VAL A 100 14.25 30.75 3.48
CA VAL A 100 13.07 30.83 2.60
C VAL A 100 11.86 30.40 3.42
N ASN A 101 10.80 31.21 3.41
CA ASN A 101 9.55 30.99 4.14
C ASN A 101 9.77 30.53 5.59
N SER A 102 10.56 31.30 6.35
CA SER A 102 11.04 31.00 7.72
C SER A 102 11.89 29.73 7.92
N THR A 103 12.02 28.86 6.91
CA THR A 103 12.89 27.67 6.94
C THR A 103 14.35 28.09 6.77
N GLN A 104 15.22 27.61 7.64
CA GLN A 104 16.68 27.73 7.49
C GLN A 104 17.19 26.69 6.50
N LEU A 105 17.96 27.13 5.51
CA LEU A 105 18.59 26.27 4.50
C LEU A 105 19.96 25.75 4.97
N SER A 106 20.43 24.67 4.35
CA SER A 106 21.73 24.04 4.60
C SER A 106 22.92 24.88 4.09
N ASP A 107 22.73 25.64 3.02
CA ASP A 107 23.63 26.68 2.52
C ASP A 107 22.78 27.80 1.86
N LYS A 108 23.42 28.76 1.20
CA LYS A 108 22.80 29.92 0.57
C LYS A 108 21.94 29.51 -0.63
N VAL A 109 20.88 30.30 -0.86
CA VAL A 109 20.02 30.22 -2.05
C VAL A 109 20.85 30.19 -3.34
N ASN A 110 21.94 30.97 -3.42
CA ASN A 110 22.80 31.06 -4.60
C ASN A 110 21.99 31.38 -5.86
N SER A 111 21.97 30.52 -6.89
CA SER A 111 21.15 30.74 -8.09
C SER A 111 19.64 30.49 -7.86
N GLY A 112 19.27 29.78 -6.80
CA GLY A 112 17.87 29.55 -6.40
C GLY A 112 17.74 28.39 -5.41
N ALA A 113 16.63 28.34 -4.68
CA ALA A 113 16.32 27.26 -3.75
C ALA A 113 14.95 26.64 -4.05
N ILE A 114 14.79 25.35 -3.74
CA ILE A 114 13.49 24.66 -3.75
C ILE A 114 13.25 24.03 -2.37
N LEU A 115 12.04 24.17 -1.84
CA LEU A 115 11.59 23.48 -0.63
C LEU A 115 10.40 22.59 -1.00
N VAL A 116 10.37 21.36 -0.49
CA VAL A 116 9.16 20.53 -0.46
C VAL A 116 8.64 20.51 0.96
N GLN A 117 7.36 20.84 1.12
CA GLN A 117 6.65 20.78 2.40
C GLN A 117 5.46 19.83 2.32
N THR A 118 5.18 19.14 3.41
CA THR A 118 4.05 18.21 3.56
C THR A 118 3.08 18.67 4.65
N SER A 119 1.81 18.25 4.57
CA SER A 119 0.75 18.67 5.49
C SER A 119 -0.43 17.69 5.56
N LYS A 120 -1.07 17.58 6.74
CA LYS A 120 -2.30 16.80 6.96
C LYS A 120 -3.54 17.47 6.37
N ASP A 121 -3.58 18.78 6.49
CA ASP A 121 -4.81 19.58 6.43
C ASP A 121 -4.73 20.74 5.43
N GLY A 122 -3.57 20.91 4.79
CA GLY A 122 -3.26 22.01 3.88
C GLY A 122 -2.94 23.33 4.60
N LYS A 123 -2.79 23.33 5.94
CA LYS A 123 -2.62 24.55 6.76
C LYS A 123 -1.35 24.53 7.61
N VAL A 124 -1.06 23.42 8.28
CA VAL A 124 0.18 23.24 9.04
C VAL A 124 1.17 22.48 8.18
N TRP A 125 2.32 23.09 7.89
CA TRP A 125 3.29 22.61 6.91
C TRP A 125 4.64 22.34 7.56
N VAL A 126 5.23 21.17 7.27
CA VAL A 126 6.59 20.81 7.66
C VAL A 126 7.45 20.72 6.40
N THR A 127 8.65 21.27 6.45
CA THR A 127 9.63 21.10 5.38
C THR A 127 10.24 19.70 5.44
N ASP A 128 10.15 18.97 4.33
CA ASP A 128 10.58 17.59 4.20
C ASP A 128 11.95 17.49 3.53
N THR A 129 12.19 18.29 2.47
CA THR A 129 13.51 18.46 1.87
C THR A 129 13.73 19.87 1.32
N THR A 130 15.00 20.25 1.17
CA THR A 130 15.45 21.54 0.62
C THR A 130 16.62 21.35 -0.34
N GLU A 131 16.55 22.00 -1.50
CA GLU A 131 17.63 22.09 -2.47
C GLU A 131 18.08 23.53 -2.64
N VAL A 132 19.38 23.73 -2.90
CA VAL A 132 20.02 25.04 -3.03
C VAL A 132 20.92 25.10 -4.25
N ASP A 133 21.20 26.30 -4.74
CA ASP A 133 21.85 26.52 -6.04
C ASP A 133 21.17 25.79 -7.21
N PHE A 134 19.82 25.75 -7.15
CA PHE A 134 18.94 24.97 -8.01
C PHE A 134 19.24 25.13 -9.51
N TYR A 135 19.35 26.38 -10.00
CA TYR A 135 19.49 26.63 -11.43
C TYR A 135 20.85 26.21 -12.00
N ASN A 136 21.91 26.18 -11.18
CA ASN A 136 23.20 25.63 -11.57
C ASN A 136 23.20 24.09 -11.60
N ASN A 137 22.25 23.43 -10.92
CA ASN A 137 22.16 21.98 -10.78
C ASN A 137 20.95 21.36 -11.49
N LEU A 138 20.30 22.10 -12.40
CA LEU A 138 19.09 21.71 -13.14
C LEU A 138 19.20 20.36 -13.86
N GLU A 139 20.36 20.04 -14.44
CA GLU A 139 20.56 18.77 -15.18
C GLU A 139 20.60 17.54 -14.26
N LEU A 140 20.91 17.73 -12.96
CA LEU A 140 21.01 16.67 -11.95
C LEU A 140 19.77 16.61 -11.04
N ILE A 141 18.90 17.61 -11.08
CA ILE A 141 17.83 17.80 -10.08
C ILE A 141 16.84 16.64 -10.03
N ASN A 142 16.64 15.92 -11.14
CA ASN A 142 15.74 14.79 -11.30
C ASN A 142 16.42 13.41 -11.16
N SER A 143 17.70 13.35 -10.81
CA SER A 143 18.45 12.08 -10.68
C SER A 143 19.47 12.20 -9.54
N LYS A 144 19.11 11.70 -8.36
CA LYS A 144 19.95 11.77 -7.15
C LYS A 144 20.25 10.39 -6.60
N GLU A 145 21.26 10.30 -5.75
CA GLU A 145 21.49 9.14 -4.88
C GLU A 145 21.11 9.54 -3.46
N ILE A 146 20.10 8.88 -2.89
CA ILE A 146 19.65 9.11 -1.51
C ILE A 146 19.76 7.79 -0.75
N ASN A 147 20.45 7.80 0.39
CA ASN A 147 20.62 6.63 1.25
C ASN A 147 21.10 5.37 0.48
N GLY A 148 22.00 5.55 -0.50
CA GLY A 148 22.58 4.47 -1.32
C GLY A 148 21.68 3.95 -2.45
N GLU A 149 20.54 4.60 -2.71
CA GLU A 149 19.58 4.21 -3.76
C GLU A 149 19.43 5.36 -4.77
N LYS A 150 19.32 4.99 -6.06
CA LYS A 150 19.16 5.96 -7.15
C LYS A 150 17.69 6.35 -7.29
N GLN A 151 17.42 7.63 -7.03
CA GLN A 151 16.11 8.24 -7.17
C GLN A 151 16.03 8.99 -8.52
N ASP A 152 15.25 8.45 -9.44
CA ASP A 152 14.92 9.07 -10.74
C ASP A 152 13.72 10.04 -10.61
N ALA A 153 13.83 10.98 -9.67
CA ALA A 153 12.89 12.08 -9.46
C ALA A 153 13.58 13.27 -8.76
N PHE A 154 12.96 14.46 -8.79
CA PHE A 154 13.35 15.55 -7.89
C PHE A 154 12.90 15.27 -6.45
N TYR A 155 11.69 14.70 -6.34
CA TYR A 155 11.09 14.24 -5.11
C TYR A 155 10.17 13.05 -5.41
N GLU A 156 10.14 12.06 -4.54
CA GLU A 156 9.26 10.89 -4.63
C GLU A 156 8.50 10.80 -3.32
N THR A 157 7.17 10.68 -3.40
CA THR A 157 6.35 10.52 -2.20
C THR A 157 6.63 9.19 -1.53
N THR A 158 6.34 9.06 -0.23
CA THR A 158 6.39 7.75 0.44
C THR A 158 5.02 7.06 0.47
N ASN A 159 5.01 5.73 0.62
CA ASN A 159 3.77 4.97 0.87
C ASN A 159 3.05 5.46 2.14
N VAL A 160 3.77 5.87 3.18
CA VAL A 160 3.22 6.52 4.39
C VAL A 160 2.43 7.78 4.02
N GLN A 161 2.97 8.65 3.16
CA GLN A 161 2.28 9.87 2.74
C GLN A 161 1.03 9.58 1.89
N LEU A 162 1.13 8.66 0.92
CA LEU A 162 0.01 8.32 0.03
C LEU A 162 -1.09 7.52 0.74
N SER A 163 -0.73 6.57 1.60
CA SER A 163 -1.68 5.70 2.29
C SER A 163 -2.59 6.44 3.28
N ASN A 164 -2.14 7.57 3.83
CA ASN A 164 -2.92 8.44 4.71
C ASN A 164 -3.48 9.71 4.02
N GLY A 165 -3.08 9.96 2.76
CA GLY A 165 -3.43 11.14 1.99
C GLY A 165 -2.71 12.41 2.47
N CYS A 166 -1.80 12.93 1.65
CA CYS A 166 -0.91 14.03 2.00
C CYS A 166 -1.15 15.25 1.11
N TYR A 167 -1.05 16.45 1.69
CA TYR A 167 -0.95 17.71 0.96
C TYR A 167 0.51 18.09 0.78
N TYR A 168 0.87 18.52 -0.43
CA TYR A 168 2.22 18.91 -0.81
C TYR A 168 2.24 20.39 -1.18
N ARG A 169 3.33 21.08 -0.81
CA ARG A 169 3.65 22.44 -1.24
C ARG A 169 5.10 22.47 -1.70
N ILE A 170 5.33 22.86 -2.95
CA ILE A 170 6.66 23.12 -3.48
C ILE A 170 6.85 24.63 -3.54
N ILE A 171 7.94 25.14 -2.96
CA ILE A 171 8.29 26.57 -2.98
C ILE A 171 9.61 26.72 -3.72
N VAL A 172 9.64 27.49 -4.81
CA VAL A 172 10.88 27.89 -5.50
C VAL A 172 11.18 29.34 -5.15
N ALA A 173 12.43 29.66 -4.82
CA ALA A 173 12.87 31.01 -4.44
C ALA A 173 14.13 31.41 -5.23
N TYR A 174 14.15 32.61 -5.82
CA TYR A 174 15.31 33.13 -6.56
C TYR A 174 15.29 34.67 -6.69
N GLU A 175 16.46 35.26 -6.91
CA GLU A 175 16.64 36.72 -7.08
C GLU A 175 16.92 37.04 -8.56
N LEU A 176 16.20 38.03 -9.11
CA LEU A 176 16.39 38.53 -10.48
C LEU A 176 17.00 39.94 -10.48
N GLU A 177 17.82 40.24 -11.49
CA GLU A 177 18.38 41.57 -11.78
C GLU A 177 18.17 41.95 -13.25
N ARG A 178 18.00 43.26 -13.54
CA ARG A 178 18.14 43.83 -14.89
C ARG A 178 18.77 45.23 -14.86
N GLU A 179 19.48 45.61 -15.92
CA GLU A 179 20.02 46.96 -16.12
C GLU A 179 18.94 47.92 -16.65
N THR A 180 18.56 48.91 -15.85
CA THR A 180 17.60 49.96 -16.24
C THR A 180 18.28 51.19 -16.85
N GLY A 181 19.61 51.33 -16.70
CA GLY A 181 20.38 52.39 -17.34
C GLY A 181 21.75 52.62 -16.72
N SER A 182 22.28 53.84 -16.86
CA SER A 182 23.50 54.25 -16.17
C SER A 182 23.39 55.68 -15.64
N SER A 183 23.99 55.94 -14.49
CA SER A 183 24.10 57.25 -13.85
C SER A 183 25.57 57.65 -13.68
N LYS A 184 25.85 58.96 -13.60
CA LYS A 184 27.20 59.47 -13.43
C LYS A 184 27.44 59.89 -11.97
N ILE A 185 28.51 59.37 -11.36
CA ILE A 185 28.94 59.77 -10.01
C ILE A 185 30.40 60.22 -10.09
N LEU A 186 30.63 61.51 -9.88
CA LEU A 186 31.90 62.22 -10.17
C LEU A 186 32.43 61.88 -11.58
N PHE A 187 33.44 61.01 -11.66
CA PHE A 187 34.18 60.65 -12.88
C PHE A 187 33.85 59.24 -13.39
N TRP A 188 32.92 58.54 -12.75
CA TRP A 188 32.63 57.12 -12.99
C TRP A 188 31.17 56.95 -13.46
N ASN A 189 30.94 56.01 -14.39
CA ASN A 189 29.60 55.59 -14.77
C ASN A 189 29.18 54.44 -13.84
N LYS A 190 28.13 54.65 -13.04
CA LYS A 190 27.48 53.61 -12.25
C LYS A 190 26.39 52.96 -13.11
N LYS A 191 26.39 51.63 -13.21
CA LYS A 191 25.24 50.88 -13.75
C LYS A 191 24.07 51.00 -12.78
N ASN A 192 22.88 51.32 -13.30
CA ASN A 192 21.65 51.27 -12.53
C ASN A 192 21.00 49.92 -12.80
N THR A 193 20.85 49.11 -11.76
CA THR A 193 20.09 47.86 -11.82
C THR A 193 18.81 47.97 -11.00
N GLU A 194 17.83 47.17 -11.39
CA GLU A 194 16.60 46.90 -10.65
C GLU A 194 16.62 45.42 -10.28
N LYS A 195 16.10 45.10 -9.10
CA LYS A 195 16.11 43.78 -8.49
C LYS A 195 14.72 43.43 -7.99
N LYS A 196 14.42 42.13 -7.95
CA LYS A 196 13.27 41.59 -7.24
C LYS A 196 13.54 40.18 -6.74
N ASN A 197 12.97 39.85 -5.59
CA ASN A 197 12.92 38.47 -5.11
C ASN A 197 11.68 37.81 -5.75
N CYS A 198 11.77 36.56 -6.15
CA CYS A 198 10.66 35.82 -6.77
C CYS A 198 10.34 34.58 -5.94
N LEU A 199 9.05 34.25 -5.83
CA LEU A 199 8.58 32.95 -5.35
C LEU A 199 7.71 32.26 -6.41
N GLU A 200 7.84 30.95 -6.55
CA GLU A 200 6.80 30.10 -7.15
C GLU A 200 6.27 29.14 -6.09
N VAL A 201 4.94 28.98 -6.01
CA VAL A 201 4.28 28.09 -5.05
C VAL A 201 3.33 27.14 -5.78
N TYR A 202 3.60 25.85 -5.69
CA TYR A 202 2.77 24.77 -6.24
C TYR A 202 2.12 24.02 -5.08
N GLN A 203 0.83 23.75 -5.14
CA GLN A 203 0.14 23.01 -4.07
C GLN A 203 -0.86 21.98 -4.62
N PHE A 204 -0.83 20.78 -4.07
CA PHE A 204 -1.74 19.70 -4.43
C PHE A 204 -1.93 18.72 -3.27
N HIS A 205 -2.82 17.76 -3.46
CA HIS A 205 -3.03 16.61 -2.58
C HIS A 205 -2.81 15.31 -3.38
N ALA A 206 -2.24 14.28 -2.76
CA ALA A 206 -2.17 12.95 -3.36
C ALA A 206 -2.46 11.85 -2.33
N TYR A 207 -3.08 10.76 -2.78
CA TYR A 207 -3.42 9.61 -1.94
C TYR A 207 -3.46 8.31 -2.75
N GLU A 208 -3.28 7.19 -2.06
CA GLU A 208 -3.43 5.86 -2.67
C GLU A 208 -4.92 5.50 -2.80
N SER A 209 -5.38 5.13 -4.00
CA SER A 209 -6.78 4.83 -4.28
C SER A 209 -7.25 3.47 -3.74
N SER A 210 -6.32 2.52 -3.54
CA SER A 210 -6.62 1.19 -2.98
C SER A 210 -6.97 1.25 -1.48
N ILE A 211 -6.54 2.31 -0.79
CA ILE A 211 -6.71 2.51 0.64
C ILE A 211 -7.87 3.48 0.90
N LYS A 212 -8.87 2.99 1.65
CA LYS A 212 -9.96 3.83 2.14
C LYS A 212 -9.42 4.77 3.21
N GLN A 213 -9.28 6.04 2.85
CA GLN A 213 -8.81 7.14 3.73
C GLN A 213 -9.69 7.40 4.97
N THR A 214 -10.84 6.71 5.08
CA THR A 214 -11.71 6.69 6.26
C THR A 214 -11.36 5.58 7.26
N ASN A 215 -10.44 4.68 6.93
CA ASN A 215 -10.01 3.62 7.84
C ASN A 215 -9.29 4.24 9.03
N SER A 216 -9.85 4.11 10.22
CA SER A 216 -9.22 4.49 11.48
C SER A 216 -8.67 3.25 12.18
N LEU A 217 -7.49 3.35 12.77
CA LEU A 217 -6.98 2.34 13.71
C LEU A 217 -7.96 2.11 14.87
N ASP A 218 -8.50 0.91 14.99
CA ASP A 218 -9.19 0.44 16.20
C ASP A 218 -8.17 -0.25 17.12
N THR A 219 -7.64 0.51 18.08
CA THR A 219 -6.62 0.02 19.02
C THR A 219 -7.12 -1.10 19.93
N LYS A 220 -8.42 -1.38 20.00
CA LYS A 220 -8.97 -2.49 20.80
C LYS A 220 -8.84 -3.85 20.11
N ASN A 221 -8.76 -3.85 18.78
CA ASN A 221 -8.66 -5.03 17.93
C ASN A 221 -7.33 -5.03 17.15
N ALA A 222 -6.29 -4.51 17.79
CA ALA A 222 -4.94 -4.39 17.23
C ALA A 222 -3.90 -4.88 18.25
N TYR A 223 -2.80 -5.43 17.76
CA TYR A 223 -1.68 -5.89 18.57
C TYR A 223 -0.67 -4.75 18.75
N GLU A 224 -0.39 -4.38 19.99
CA GLU A 224 0.50 -3.27 20.34
C GLU A 224 1.98 -3.69 20.43
N PHE A 225 2.88 -2.85 19.91
CA PHE A 225 4.30 -2.85 20.22
C PHE A 225 4.73 -1.48 20.77
N SER A 226 5.22 -1.44 22.01
CA SER A 226 5.57 -0.19 22.69
C SER A 226 6.86 -0.27 23.53
N THR A 227 7.65 -1.33 23.38
CA THR A 227 8.89 -1.51 24.15
C THR A 227 10.01 -0.60 23.63
N VAL A 228 10.40 0.36 24.45
CA VAL A 228 11.52 1.27 24.19
C VAL A 228 12.79 0.76 24.87
N TYR A 229 13.89 0.74 24.12
CA TYR A 229 15.24 0.53 24.61
C TYR A 229 16.04 1.82 24.49
N ARG A 230 17.00 2.00 25.39
CA ARG A 230 18.08 2.96 25.23
C ARG A 230 19.25 2.25 24.56
N VAL A 231 19.92 2.95 23.64
CA VAL A 231 21.09 2.46 22.89
C VAL A 231 22.28 3.39 23.10
N ASP A 232 23.47 2.99 22.65
CA ASP A 232 24.72 3.74 22.92
C ASP A 232 24.78 5.09 22.19
N ASP A 233 24.60 5.11 20.87
CA ASP A 233 24.59 6.33 20.04
C ASP A 233 23.77 6.17 18.74
N GLN A 234 23.70 7.24 17.93
CA GLN A 234 22.96 7.32 16.66
C GLN A 234 23.67 6.71 15.44
N ASP A 235 24.92 6.29 15.58
CA ASP A 235 25.76 5.73 14.52
C ASP A 235 25.87 4.21 14.70
N GLY A 236 24.71 3.57 14.88
CA GLY A 236 24.53 2.13 14.84
C GLY A 236 23.30 1.61 15.59
N PHE A 237 22.74 2.39 16.53
CA PHE A 237 21.61 2.01 17.40
C PHE A 237 21.80 0.64 18.09
N GLU A 238 23.04 0.41 18.54
CA GLU A 238 23.51 -0.86 19.13
C GLU A 238 23.31 -0.96 20.65
N ASN A 239 23.56 -2.17 21.18
CA ASN A 239 23.57 -2.49 22.62
C ASN A 239 22.30 -2.05 23.39
N PRO A 240 21.10 -2.47 22.96
CA PRO A 240 19.85 -2.08 23.60
C PRO A 240 19.79 -2.50 25.07
N VAL A 241 19.63 -1.52 25.95
CA VAL A 241 19.39 -1.72 27.38
C VAL A 241 18.00 -1.22 27.77
N PRO A 242 17.30 -1.89 28.71
CA PRO A 242 16.02 -1.39 29.22
C PRO A 242 16.16 0.02 29.79
N VAL A 243 15.16 0.87 29.54
CA VAL A 243 15.02 2.19 30.17
C VAL A 243 14.97 2.02 31.69
N LYS A 244 15.67 2.90 32.42
CA LYS A 244 15.84 2.82 33.89
C LYS A 244 15.26 4.02 34.57
N SER A 245 14.83 3.84 35.83
CA SER A 245 14.41 4.92 36.73
C SER A 245 15.40 6.10 36.71
N GLY A 246 14.91 7.29 36.33
CA GLY A 246 15.69 8.52 36.23
C GLY A 246 16.26 8.83 34.84
N ASP A 247 16.07 7.96 33.86
CA ASP A 247 16.24 8.27 32.44
C ASP A 247 15.11 9.24 31.98
N PRO A 248 15.35 10.22 31.08
CA PRO A 248 14.30 11.14 30.66
C PRO A 248 13.14 10.45 29.94
N HIS A 249 13.32 9.24 29.41
CA HIS A 249 12.27 8.42 28.80
C HIS A 249 11.50 7.52 29.80
N ASN A 250 11.81 7.57 31.10
CA ASN A 250 11.19 6.66 32.07
C ASN A 250 9.68 6.95 32.27
N ASP A 251 8.86 5.89 32.28
CA ASP A 251 7.40 5.88 32.49
C ASP A 251 6.52 6.57 31.40
N TRP A 252 7.02 6.76 30.18
CA TRP A 252 6.21 7.22 29.03
C TRP A 252 6.73 6.68 27.70
N ASN A 253 5.92 6.81 26.64
CA ASN A 253 6.27 6.43 25.26
C ASN A 253 6.13 7.63 24.32
N VAL A 254 7.09 7.80 23.39
CA VAL A 254 6.97 8.79 22.29
C VAL A 254 5.77 8.48 21.39
N GLY A 255 5.52 7.19 21.18
CA GLY A 255 4.38 6.65 20.48
C GLY A 255 4.37 5.12 20.57
N ARG A 256 3.38 4.49 19.93
CA ARG A 256 3.19 3.03 19.94
C ARG A 256 2.91 2.53 18.53
N PHE A 257 3.39 1.35 18.21
CA PHE A 257 3.05 0.66 16.97
C PHE A 257 1.88 -0.29 17.19
N TYR A 258 1.06 -0.46 16.15
CA TYR A 258 -0.08 -1.36 16.16
C TYR A 258 -0.15 -2.13 14.85
N VAL A 259 -0.21 -3.45 14.89
CA VAL A 259 -0.66 -4.26 13.75
C VAL A 259 -2.16 -4.52 13.91
N SER A 260 -2.92 -4.34 12.84
CA SER A 260 -4.40 -4.41 12.83
C SER A 260 -4.90 -5.04 11.53
N ASP A 261 -6.20 -5.29 11.42
CA ASP A 261 -6.85 -5.79 10.18
C ASP A 261 -6.31 -7.19 9.80
N TYR A 262 -6.24 -8.06 10.81
CA TYR A 262 -5.93 -9.49 10.74
C TYR A 262 -7.08 -10.28 11.38
N THR A 263 -7.27 -11.54 10.97
CA THR A 263 -8.35 -12.39 11.49
C THR A 263 -8.03 -12.98 12.87
N ASP A 264 -6.81 -13.50 13.06
CA ASP A 264 -6.34 -14.03 14.34
C ASP A 264 -4.81 -13.90 14.47
N TYR A 265 -4.24 -14.17 15.65
CA TYR A 265 -2.80 -14.22 15.84
C TYR A 265 -2.38 -15.27 16.86
N ARG A 266 -1.14 -15.74 16.73
CA ARG A 266 -0.51 -16.66 17.69
C ARG A 266 0.95 -16.32 17.92
N MET A 267 1.56 -16.88 18.97
CA MET A 267 2.97 -16.63 19.30
C MET A 267 3.87 -17.77 18.80
N GLU A 268 4.96 -17.42 18.12
CA GLU A 268 6.07 -18.31 17.78
C GLU A 268 7.30 -17.88 18.61
N GLY A 269 7.42 -18.44 19.83
CA GLY A 269 8.30 -17.86 20.85
C GLY A 269 7.78 -16.47 21.25
N ASP A 270 8.66 -15.47 21.22
CA ASP A 270 8.31 -14.07 21.52
C ASP A 270 7.82 -13.29 20.28
N VAL A 271 7.67 -13.93 19.12
CA VAL A 271 7.28 -13.28 17.85
C VAL A 271 5.81 -13.58 17.52
N PRO A 272 4.92 -12.57 17.43
CA PRO A 272 3.55 -12.80 16.97
C PRO A 272 3.49 -13.11 15.48
N VAL A 273 2.60 -14.03 15.12
CA VAL A 273 2.26 -14.46 13.77
C VAL A 273 0.80 -14.08 13.53
N PHE A 274 0.58 -13.07 12.70
CA PHE A 274 -0.74 -12.60 12.28
C PHE A 274 -1.25 -13.45 11.12
N LEU A 275 -2.48 -13.93 11.26
CA LEU A 275 -3.18 -14.77 10.29
C LEU A 275 -4.17 -13.90 9.52
N LYS A 276 -3.94 -13.75 8.21
CA LYS A 276 -4.86 -13.05 7.29
C LYS A 276 -5.70 -14.06 6.51
N VAL A 277 -6.97 -13.72 6.25
CA VAL A 277 -7.84 -14.45 5.31
C VAL A 277 -8.18 -13.55 4.10
N PRO A 278 -8.78 -14.08 3.01
CA PRO A 278 -9.13 -13.28 1.84
C PRO A 278 -10.08 -12.11 2.19
N GLY A 279 -9.55 -10.89 2.10
CA GLY A 279 -10.26 -9.64 2.41
C GLY A 279 -9.56 -8.78 3.47
N ASP A 280 -8.79 -9.39 4.35
CA ASP A 280 -8.02 -8.71 5.40
C ASP A 280 -6.95 -7.79 4.79
N LYS A 281 -6.83 -6.58 5.35
CA LYS A 281 -5.83 -5.57 4.94
C LYS A 281 -4.82 -5.31 6.06
N THR A 282 -4.17 -6.39 6.51
CA THR A 282 -3.24 -6.41 7.65
C THR A 282 -2.22 -5.30 7.53
N SER A 283 -2.28 -4.33 8.44
CA SER A 283 -1.57 -3.07 8.31
C SER A 283 -0.94 -2.64 9.62
N LEU A 284 0.24 -2.04 9.49
CA LEU A 284 0.97 -1.43 10.59
C LEU A 284 0.63 0.05 10.69
N TRP A 285 0.50 0.50 11.93
CA TRP A 285 0.22 1.88 12.28
C TRP A 285 1.18 2.33 13.37
N PHE A 286 1.42 3.64 13.42
CA PHE A 286 2.06 4.31 14.52
C PHE A 286 1.09 5.32 15.13
N ASN A 287 0.92 5.27 16.45
CA ASN A 287 0.23 6.29 17.24
C ASN A 287 1.27 7.19 17.91
N LEU A 288 1.41 8.44 17.46
CA LEU A 288 2.24 9.45 18.11
C LEU A 288 1.52 9.97 19.37
N GLU A 289 2.09 9.72 20.55
CA GLU A 289 1.46 10.04 21.85
C GLU A 289 1.97 11.36 22.45
N GLN A 290 2.98 12.01 21.86
CA GLN A 290 3.70 13.14 22.45
C GLN A 290 3.84 14.34 21.51
N GLU A 291 3.85 15.54 22.10
CA GLU A 291 4.35 16.74 21.43
C GLU A 291 5.89 16.66 21.34
N LEU A 292 6.43 16.71 20.12
CA LEU A 292 7.87 16.46 19.89
C LEU A 292 8.80 17.47 20.57
N ASP A 293 8.33 18.71 20.79
CA ASP A 293 9.07 19.77 21.50
C ASP A 293 8.76 19.85 23.01
N ARG A 294 7.88 18.98 23.53
CA ARG A 294 7.43 18.99 24.92
C ARG A 294 7.03 17.57 25.40
N CYS A 295 7.94 16.62 25.24
CA CYS A 295 7.69 15.21 25.53
C CYS A 295 7.27 14.99 26.99
N ASN A 296 6.25 14.18 27.24
CA ASN A 296 5.68 13.96 28.58
C ASN A 296 5.29 15.28 29.29
N GLY A 297 4.84 16.29 28.53
CA GLY A 297 4.49 17.62 29.03
C GLY A 297 5.67 18.47 29.50
N ARG A 298 6.92 18.01 29.33
CA ARG A 298 8.15 18.64 29.82
C ARG A 298 8.81 19.50 28.76
N THR A 299 8.98 20.79 29.03
CA THR A 299 9.70 21.70 28.14
C THR A 299 11.22 21.47 28.13
N ASP A 300 11.74 20.72 29.10
CA ASP A 300 13.15 20.32 29.20
C ASP A 300 13.45 18.99 28.49
N VAL A 301 12.48 18.38 27.80
CA VAL A 301 12.67 17.15 27.00
C VAL A 301 11.98 17.28 25.65
N LYS A 302 12.74 17.11 24.57
CA LYS A 302 12.25 17.14 23.20
C LYS A 302 12.93 16.09 22.34
N VAL A 303 12.25 15.65 21.29
CA VAL A 303 12.85 14.84 20.25
C VAL A 303 13.86 15.70 19.48
N ASN A 304 15.11 15.25 19.47
CA ASN A 304 16.22 15.93 18.84
C ASN A 304 16.13 15.84 17.30
N ASN A 305 16.64 16.85 16.61
CA ASN A 305 16.83 16.78 15.16
C ASN A 305 18.23 16.23 14.86
N ILE A 306 18.31 15.16 14.07
CA ILE A 306 19.54 14.42 13.76
C ILE A 306 19.88 14.66 12.28
N THR A 307 21.06 15.20 11.99
CA THR A 307 21.47 15.47 10.60
C THR A 307 21.69 14.18 9.81
N SER A 308 22.32 13.20 10.44
CA SER A 308 22.60 11.89 9.86
C SER A 308 22.81 10.84 10.97
N GLY A 309 22.60 9.58 10.63
CA GLY A 309 22.90 8.43 11.49
C GLY A 309 22.99 7.15 10.67
N SER A 310 23.09 5.99 11.33
CA SER A 310 22.99 4.68 10.66
C SER A 310 22.52 3.61 11.62
N ASP A 311 22.00 2.50 11.10
CA ASP A 311 21.66 1.33 11.90
C ASP A 311 22.39 0.08 11.42
N VAL A 312 23.17 -0.52 12.33
CA VAL A 312 24.01 -1.69 12.03
C VAL A 312 23.17 -2.96 11.89
N TYR A 313 22.06 -3.08 12.62
CA TYR A 313 21.16 -4.25 12.58
C TYR A 313 20.48 -4.43 11.21
N PHE A 314 20.10 -3.32 10.59
CA PHE A 314 19.53 -3.24 9.26
C PHE A 314 20.58 -3.12 8.15
N GLY A 315 21.85 -2.91 8.50
CA GLY A 315 22.94 -2.70 7.55
C GLY A 315 22.64 -1.52 6.64
N THR A 316 22.16 -0.41 7.21
CA THR A 316 21.87 0.79 6.43
C THR A 316 23.18 1.46 6.01
N PRO A 317 23.23 2.16 4.87
CA PRO A 317 24.22 3.21 4.68
C PRO A 317 23.98 4.35 5.69
N THR A 318 24.84 5.37 5.68
CA THR A 318 24.56 6.61 6.40
C THR A 318 23.26 7.22 5.87
N ILE A 319 22.26 7.30 6.74
CA ILE A 319 20.96 7.88 6.47
C ILE A 319 21.13 9.40 6.57
N ALA A 320 20.97 10.10 5.45
CA ALA A 320 20.92 11.56 5.41
C ALA A 320 19.53 12.06 5.86
N ASN A 321 19.48 13.29 6.39
CA ASN A 321 18.24 13.93 6.87
C ASN A 321 17.44 13.07 7.85
N PHE A 322 18.14 12.33 8.73
CA PHE A 322 17.54 11.43 9.72
C PHE A 322 16.40 12.10 10.51
N GLY A 323 16.51 13.41 10.75
CA GLY A 323 15.41 14.25 11.20
C GLY A 323 15.08 14.01 12.66
N ARG A 324 13.80 14.11 13.02
CA ARG A 324 13.31 13.73 14.36
C ARG A 324 13.19 12.21 14.58
N GLY A 325 13.71 11.38 13.68
CA GLY A 325 13.69 9.92 13.84
C GLY A 325 13.58 9.20 12.51
N ALA A 326 14.16 8.01 12.40
CA ALA A 326 14.01 7.14 11.24
C ALA A 326 13.18 5.91 11.61
N LEU A 327 12.20 5.58 10.76
CA LEU A 327 11.49 4.30 10.81
C LEU A 327 12.08 3.40 9.72
N ILE A 328 12.56 2.22 10.11
CA ILE A 328 13.14 1.22 9.22
C ILE A 328 12.25 -0.02 9.27
N VAL A 329 11.78 -0.48 8.11
CA VAL A 329 10.99 -1.71 7.96
C VAL A 329 11.76 -2.65 7.05
N ARG A 330 11.99 -3.90 7.49
CA ARG A 330 12.58 -4.96 6.65
C ARG A 330 11.62 -6.13 6.53
N LYS A 331 11.28 -6.49 5.28
CA LYS A 331 10.54 -7.70 4.93
C LYS A 331 11.53 -8.78 4.49
N THR A 332 11.32 -10.01 4.95
CA THR A 332 11.96 -11.22 4.43
C THR A 332 10.89 -12.13 3.83
N ASN A 333 11.00 -12.47 2.54
CA ASN A 333 10.02 -13.31 1.83
C ASN A 333 10.32 -14.82 1.96
N ARG A 334 9.47 -15.69 1.40
CA ARG A 334 9.63 -17.17 1.45
C ARG A 334 10.96 -17.63 0.82
N GLN A 335 11.55 -16.83 -0.07
CA GLN A 335 12.80 -17.07 -0.78
C GLN A 335 14.03 -16.56 0.01
N ASN A 336 13.86 -16.10 1.26
CA ASN A 336 14.87 -15.43 2.09
C ASN A 336 15.47 -14.16 1.48
N GLN A 337 14.82 -13.57 0.47
CA GLN A 337 15.20 -12.25 -0.03
C GLN A 337 14.74 -11.19 0.97
N LYS A 338 15.59 -10.19 1.19
CA LYS A 338 15.36 -9.11 2.15
C LYS A 338 15.18 -7.80 1.40
N GLU A 339 14.09 -7.12 1.69
CA GLU A 339 13.72 -5.81 1.18
C GLU A 339 13.56 -4.88 2.38
N ARG A 340 14.01 -3.63 2.27
CA ARG A 340 14.06 -2.69 3.39
C ARG A 340 13.67 -1.30 2.92
N GLU A 341 12.71 -0.70 3.61
CA GLU A 341 12.29 0.69 3.42
C GLU A 341 12.77 1.54 4.62
N ILE A 342 13.15 2.80 4.37
CA ILE A 342 13.65 3.74 5.37
C ILE A 342 12.89 5.06 5.23
N TYR A 343 12.12 5.42 6.25
CA TYR A 343 11.45 6.71 6.36
C TYR A 343 12.25 7.63 7.27
N THR A 344 12.76 8.73 6.71
CA THR A 344 13.48 9.77 7.44
C THR A 344 12.53 10.81 8.02
N ASN A 345 12.95 11.53 9.07
CA ASN A 345 12.15 12.55 9.76
C ASN A 345 10.75 12.07 10.20
N TYR A 346 10.62 10.77 10.46
CA TYR A 346 9.35 10.04 10.53
C TYR A 346 8.43 10.54 11.64
N LEU A 347 8.97 10.96 12.79
CA LEU A 347 8.16 11.48 13.90
C LEU A 347 7.51 12.83 13.57
N GLU A 348 8.23 13.73 12.90
CA GLU A 348 7.69 15.03 12.46
C GLU A 348 6.66 14.84 11.34
N ALA A 349 6.95 13.95 10.37
CA ALA A 349 5.99 13.57 9.33
C ALA A 349 4.73 12.90 9.90
N SER A 350 4.87 12.04 10.92
CA SER A 350 3.71 11.45 11.61
C SER A 350 2.84 12.52 12.27
N ALA A 351 3.45 13.55 12.89
CA ALA A 351 2.70 14.68 13.44
C ALA A 351 1.88 15.44 12.36
N THR A 352 2.41 15.56 11.14
CA THR A 352 1.71 16.13 9.97
C THR A 352 0.87 15.16 9.17
N VAL A 353 0.68 13.91 9.63
CA VAL A 353 -0.27 12.96 9.04
C VAL A 353 -1.36 12.59 10.06
N GLY A 354 -1.06 12.66 11.36
CA GLY A 354 -1.99 12.52 12.48
C GLY A 354 -1.44 11.64 13.59
N ALA A 355 -2.06 11.72 14.77
CA ALA A 355 -1.75 10.84 15.89
C ALA A 355 -1.63 9.38 15.43
N ASN A 356 -2.69 8.82 14.83
CA ASN A 356 -2.62 7.53 14.13
C ASN A 356 -2.20 7.74 12.66
N THR A 357 -1.02 7.25 12.31
CA THR A 357 -0.45 7.23 10.95
C THR A 357 -0.29 5.78 10.50
N ARG A 358 -0.86 5.42 9.34
CA ARG A 358 -0.63 4.11 8.68
C ARG A 358 0.80 4.09 8.14
N VAL A 359 1.54 3.03 8.42
CA VAL A 359 2.88 2.79 7.87
C VAL A 359 2.78 2.10 6.52
N ASP A 360 2.27 0.87 6.53
CA ASP A 360 2.29 -0.03 5.37
C ASP A 360 1.15 -1.06 5.42
N LEU A 361 0.88 -1.70 4.29
CA LEU A 361 -0.03 -2.82 4.09
C LEU A 361 0.79 -4.10 3.87
N PHE A 362 0.74 -5.03 4.82
CA PHE A 362 1.60 -6.21 4.82
C PHE A 362 0.97 -7.44 4.18
N GLU A 363 1.67 -7.94 3.17
CA GLU A 363 1.46 -9.28 2.61
C GLU A 363 2.19 -10.36 3.42
N GLU A 364 2.05 -11.63 3.02
CA GLU A 364 2.78 -12.72 3.70
C GLU A 364 4.30 -12.47 3.69
N GLY A 365 4.93 -12.61 4.86
CA GLY A 365 6.33 -12.29 5.08
C GLY A 365 6.76 -12.31 6.55
N ASP A 366 8.06 -12.24 6.79
CA ASP A 366 8.66 -12.03 8.11
C ASP A 366 9.16 -10.60 8.19
N TYR A 367 8.76 -9.89 9.25
CA TYR A 367 8.93 -8.44 9.35
C TYR A 367 9.72 -8.05 10.59
N GLU A 368 10.61 -7.08 10.40
CA GLU A 368 11.46 -6.51 11.44
C GLU A 368 11.37 -4.99 11.32
N VAL A 369 11.04 -4.31 12.42
CA VAL A 369 10.75 -2.87 12.44
C VAL A 369 11.55 -2.20 13.54
N ALA A 370 12.19 -1.06 13.22
CA ALA A 370 12.73 -0.14 14.22
C ALA A 370 12.26 1.29 14.00
N LEU A 371 11.92 1.96 15.10
CA LEU A 371 11.88 3.42 15.17
C LEU A 371 13.04 3.90 16.04
N ASP A 372 13.97 4.58 15.38
CA ASP A 372 15.27 4.97 15.90
C ASP A 372 15.29 6.51 16.02
N TYR A 373 15.56 7.06 17.21
CA TYR A 373 15.45 8.51 17.51
C TYR A 373 16.32 8.94 18.70
N GLN A 374 16.39 10.26 18.95
CA GLN A 374 17.08 10.83 20.11
C GLN A 374 16.18 11.76 20.90
N LEU A 375 16.38 11.80 22.22
CA LEU A 375 15.87 12.86 23.07
C LEU A 375 17.01 13.80 23.46
N HIS A 376 16.76 15.09 23.26
CA HIS A 376 17.49 16.18 23.87
C HIS A 376 16.85 16.48 25.23
N TYR A 377 17.65 16.57 26.29
CA TYR A 377 17.16 16.96 27.60
C TYR A 377 18.12 17.91 28.35
N ASP A 378 17.52 18.88 29.03
CA ASP A 378 18.22 19.90 29.80
C ASP A 378 18.15 19.58 31.29
N LYS A 379 19.28 19.15 31.89
CA LYS A 379 19.34 18.93 33.33
C LYS A 379 19.77 20.20 34.06
N PRO A 380 18.95 20.78 34.96
CA PRO A 380 19.41 21.87 35.82
C PRO A 380 20.49 21.35 36.77
N PHE A 381 21.67 21.98 36.74
CA PHE A 381 22.77 21.68 37.66
C PHE A 381 22.77 22.67 38.84
N VAL A 382 23.19 22.20 40.01
CA VAL A 382 23.37 23.07 41.18
C VAL A 382 24.50 24.08 40.86
N PHE A 383 24.34 25.34 41.28
CA PHE A 383 25.17 26.49 40.89
C PHE A 383 24.83 27.18 39.54
N GLY A 384 23.63 26.95 39.00
CA GLY A 384 23.02 27.87 38.03
C GLY A 384 23.48 27.73 36.57
N THR A 385 24.10 26.60 36.23
CA THR A 385 24.36 26.19 34.85
C THR A 385 23.41 25.06 34.45
N THR A 386 22.93 25.07 33.21
CA THR A 386 22.18 23.93 32.64
C THR A 386 23.17 23.04 31.90
N THR A 387 23.06 21.72 32.09
CA THR A 387 23.81 20.76 31.26
C THR A 387 22.84 20.06 30.31
N THR A 388 22.88 20.48 29.05
CA THR A 388 22.20 19.81 27.93
C THR A 388 22.86 18.46 27.65
N LYS A 389 22.05 17.45 27.39
CA LYS A 389 22.50 16.11 26.98
C LYS A 389 21.56 15.53 25.93
N THR A 390 22.11 14.64 25.11
CA THR A 390 21.35 13.84 24.15
C THR A 390 21.45 12.37 24.55
N LEU A 391 20.36 11.62 24.41
CA LEU A 391 20.32 10.17 24.57
C LEU A 391 19.57 9.55 23.40
N THR A 392 20.01 8.36 23.01
CA THR A 392 19.51 7.64 21.84
C THR A 392 18.60 6.48 22.26
N TYR A 393 17.51 6.32 21.53
CA TYR A 393 16.43 5.37 21.83
C TYR A 393 15.99 4.64 20.58
N ARG A 394 15.45 3.45 20.82
CA ARG A 394 14.97 2.52 19.79
C ARG A 394 13.70 1.82 20.27
N ILE A 395 12.63 1.87 19.48
CA ILE A 395 11.57 0.86 19.55
C ILE A 395 11.91 -0.19 18.50
N PHE A 396 12.05 -1.46 18.90
CA PHE A 396 12.35 -2.55 17.97
C PHE A 396 11.47 -3.76 18.24
N PHE A 397 10.90 -4.31 17.18
CA PHE A 397 10.03 -5.49 17.26
C PHE A 397 10.05 -6.30 15.96
N LYS A 398 9.52 -7.52 16.06
CA LYS A 398 9.36 -8.45 14.95
C LYS A 398 7.96 -9.03 14.97
N PHE A 399 7.46 -9.37 13.79
CA PHE A 399 6.24 -10.16 13.64
C PHE A 399 6.28 -10.90 12.31
N LYS A 400 5.30 -11.78 12.09
CA LYS A 400 5.11 -12.49 10.84
C LYS A 400 3.68 -12.27 10.35
N VAL A 401 3.50 -12.22 9.04
CA VAL A 401 2.18 -12.27 8.41
C VAL A 401 2.10 -13.56 7.60
N ARG A 402 1.00 -14.28 7.74
CA ARG A 402 0.73 -15.58 7.11
C ARG A 402 -0.72 -15.65 6.67
N ASN A 403 -0.99 -16.38 5.60
CA ASN A 403 -2.34 -16.84 5.31
C ASN A 403 -2.82 -17.76 6.46
N GLY A 404 -4.02 -17.53 6.97
CA GLY A 404 -4.67 -18.40 7.96
C GLY A 404 -5.40 -19.58 7.33
N ASP A 405 -5.65 -19.56 6.02
CA ASP A 405 -6.38 -20.59 5.29
C ASP A 405 -5.47 -21.75 4.81
N VAL A 406 -6.05 -22.92 4.57
CA VAL A 406 -5.45 -24.09 3.89
C VAL A 406 -5.98 -24.28 2.46
N SER A 407 -6.87 -23.40 1.99
CA SER A 407 -7.48 -23.46 0.66
C SER A 407 -6.45 -23.68 -0.46
N ALA A 408 -6.55 -24.86 -1.07
CA ALA A 408 -5.85 -25.21 -2.30
C ALA A 408 -6.86 -25.76 -3.31
N PHE A 409 -6.81 -25.26 -4.52
CA PHE A 409 -7.69 -25.62 -5.62
C PHE A 409 -6.99 -26.61 -6.53
N LEU A 410 -7.70 -27.67 -6.92
CA LEU A 410 -7.28 -28.52 -8.03
C LEU A 410 -7.88 -27.94 -9.30
N ARG A 411 -7.06 -27.79 -10.35
CA ARG A 411 -7.50 -27.25 -11.64
C ARG A 411 -7.13 -28.16 -12.78
N ASP A 412 -8.07 -28.36 -13.68
CA ASP A 412 -7.88 -29.12 -14.90
C ASP A 412 -6.86 -28.43 -15.82
N VAL A 413 -5.97 -29.23 -16.43
CA VAL A 413 -4.80 -28.74 -17.17
C VAL A 413 -5.16 -28.02 -18.48
N ASP A 414 -6.29 -28.37 -19.09
CA ASP A 414 -6.68 -27.91 -20.43
C ASP A 414 -7.78 -26.85 -20.37
N THR A 415 -8.75 -27.01 -19.47
CA THR A 415 -9.91 -26.12 -19.31
C THR A 415 -9.72 -25.05 -18.24
N ASN A 416 -8.71 -25.18 -17.36
CA ASN A 416 -8.48 -24.31 -16.19
C ASN A 416 -9.64 -24.29 -15.16
N GLN A 417 -10.61 -25.20 -15.30
CA GLN A 417 -11.77 -25.29 -14.41
C GLN A 417 -11.40 -25.93 -13.08
N PHE A 418 -12.15 -25.59 -12.03
CA PHE A 418 -12.00 -26.19 -10.71
C PHE A 418 -12.45 -27.65 -10.71
N ILE A 419 -11.58 -28.54 -10.28
CA ILE A 419 -11.89 -29.95 -10.01
C ILE A 419 -12.32 -30.05 -8.54
N THR A 420 -13.49 -30.65 -8.29
CA THR A 420 -13.95 -30.95 -6.93
C THR A 420 -13.14 -32.08 -6.31
N ASN A 421 -13.19 -32.25 -4.99
CA ASN A 421 -12.66 -33.46 -4.39
C ASN A 421 -13.36 -34.71 -4.98
N GLU A 422 -12.65 -35.83 -5.02
CA GLU A 422 -13.13 -37.14 -5.49
C GLU A 422 -13.70 -37.11 -6.92
N ASN A 423 -12.96 -36.49 -7.83
CA ASN A 423 -13.38 -36.30 -9.23
C ASN A 423 -12.26 -36.70 -10.21
N ILE A 424 -12.55 -36.64 -11.50
CA ILE A 424 -11.71 -37.10 -12.61
C ILE A 424 -11.13 -35.89 -13.35
N ALA A 425 -9.84 -35.97 -13.70
CA ALA A 425 -9.11 -35.00 -14.50
C ALA A 425 -8.37 -35.74 -15.62
N GLU A 426 -9.08 -36.03 -16.72
CA GLU A 426 -8.65 -36.97 -17.77
C GLU A 426 -7.24 -36.68 -18.32
N HIS A 427 -6.91 -35.40 -18.52
CA HIS A 427 -5.61 -34.95 -19.06
C HIS A 427 -4.66 -34.41 -17.98
N GLY A 428 -5.03 -34.60 -16.71
CA GLY A 428 -4.25 -34.17 -15.55
C GLY A 428 -4.72 -32.86 -14.93
N PHE A 429 -4.11 -32.54 -13.80
CA PHE A 429 -4.45 -31.36 -13.01
C PHE A 429 -3.19 -30.60 -12.57
N TYR A 430 -3.38 -29.40 -12.01
CA TYR A 430 -2.38 -28.71 -11.21
C TYR A 430 -3.01 -28.15 -9.93
N ILE A 431 -2.15 -27.80 -8.96
CA ILE A 431 -2.56 -27.22 -7.68
C ILE A 431 -2.40 -25.70 -7.78
N ASP A 432 -3.42 -24.97 -7.36
CA ASP A 432 -3.46 -23.50 -7.22
C ASP A 432 -3.74 -23.16 -5.75
N VAL A 433 -2.75 -22.59 -5.04
CA VAL A 433 -2.89 -22.14 -3.64
C VAL A 433 -3.27 -20.66 -3.49
N ALA A 434 -3.86 -20.06 -4.53
CA ALA A 434 -4.34 -18.67 -4.54
C ALA A 434 -3.27 -17.65 -4.08
N ASN A 435 -2.04 -17.82 -4.57
CA ASN A 435 -0.84 -17.05 -4.19
C ASN A 435 -0.36 -17.20 -2.74
N SER A 436 -0.85 -18.17 -1.96
CA SER A 436 -0.36 -18.32 -0.59
C SER A 436 1.11 -18.76 -0.52
N GLN A 437 1.90 -18.01 0.24
CA GLN A 437 3.36 -18.07 0.22
C GLN A 437 3.98 -19.03 1.23
N TYR A 438 3.25 -19.55 2.23
CA TYR A 438 3.86 -20.36 3.31
C TYR A 438 3.26 -21.75 3.54
N LEU A 439 2.30 -22.19 2.72
CA LEU A 439 1.77 -23.54 2.80
C LEU A 439 2.81 -24.61 2.44
N ASN A 440 2.67 -25.76 3.11
CA ASN A 440 3.36 -27.00 2.80
C ASN A 440 2.42 -27.87 1.95
N MET A 441 2.93 -28.42 0.85
CA MET A 441 2.16 -29.31 -0.02
C MET A 441 2.91 -30.61 -0.22
N SER A 442 2.23 -31.73 -0.05
CA SER A 442 2.71 -33.05 -0.42
C SER A 442 1.71 -33.75 -1.32
N ILE A 443 2.19 -34.73 -2.08
CA ILE A 443 1.38 -35.46 -3.04
C ILE A 443 1.80 -36.92 -3.08
N LYS A 444 0.80 -37.80 -3.09
CA LYS A 444 0.90 -39.24 -3.24
C LYS A 444 0.25 -39.63 -4.57
N ARG A 445 0.82 -40.57 -5.32
CA ARG A 445 0.17 -41.21 -6.48
C ARG A 445 0.16 -42.72 -6.30
N ASP A 446 -1.03 -43.28 -6.37
CA ASP A 446 -1.28 -44.71 -6.42
C ASP A 446 -1.78 -45.11 -7.81
N VAL A 447 -1.41 -46.30 -8.29
CA VAL A 447 -1.86 -46.83 -9.59
C VAL A 447 -2.30 -48.28 -9.44
N LEU A 448 -3.08 -48.77 -10.40
CA LEU A 448 -3.41 -50.19 -10.50
C LEU A 448 -2.18 -51.04 -10.84
N SER A 449 -2.03 -52.16 -10.17
CA SER A 449 -0.98 -53.16 -10.40
C SER A 449 -1.57 -54.57 -10.39
N GLU A 450 -1.08 -55.45 -11.26
CA GLU A 450 -1.51 -56.85 -11.29
C GLU A 450 -0.87 -57.63 -10.14
N SER A 451 -1.69 -58.37 -9.39
CA SER A 451 -1.27 -59.29 -8.33
C SER A 451 -1.92 -60.67 -8.49
N ALA A 452 -1.51 -61.64 -7.66
CA ALA A 452 -2.07 -62.98 -7.68
C ALA A 452 -3.56 -63.03 -7.28
N ASP A 453 -4.05 -62.02 -6.55
CA ASP A 453 -5.42 -61.89 -6.07
C ASP A 453 -6.22 -60.85 -6.89
N GLY A 454 -5.75 -60.52 -8.10
CA GLY A 454 -6.36 -59.53 -9.00
C GLY A 454 -5.64 -58.19 -9.01
N ILE A 455 -6.30 -57.16 -9.54
CA ILE A 455 -5.71 -55.81 -9.65
C ILE A 455 -5.79 -55.10 -8.29
N VAL A 456 -4.66 -54.61 -7.79
CA VAL A 456 -4.54 -53.91 -6.50
C VAL A 456 -3.85 -52.55 -6.64
N SER A 457 -4.22 -51.61 -5.77
CA SER A 457 -3.63 -50.27 -5.74
C SER A 457 -2.23 -50.29 -5.11
N ASP A 458 -1.22 -49.84 -5.86
CA ASP A 458 0.18 -49.77 -5.44
C ASP A 458 0.71 -48.33 -5.46
N ASN A 459 1.46 -47.95 -4.42
CA ASN A 459 2.03 -46.60 -4.33
C ASN A 459 3.24 -46.45 -5.24
N LYS A 460 3.11 -45.63 -6.28
CA LYS A 460 4.22 -45.34 -7.21
C LYS A 460 4.99 -44.08 -6.86
N PHE A 461 4.38 -43.16 -6.12
CA PHE A 461 5.02 -41.90 -5.77
C PHE A 461 4.49 -41.34 -4.45
N THR A 462 5.41 -40.77 -3.67
CA THR A 462 5.11 -39.85 -2.58
C THR A 462 6.19 -38.77 -2.61
N GLY A 463 5.82 -37.49 -2.51
CA GLY A 463 6.77 -36.39 -2.58
C GLY A 463 6.18 -35.03 -2.26
N VAL A 464 7.00 -33.98 -2.43
CA VAL A 464 6.60 -32.58 -2.24
C VAL A 464 5.88 -32.07 -3.49
N ALA A 465 4.75 -31.40 -3.29
CA ALA A 465 4.00 -30.74 -4.36
C ALA A 465 4.43 -29.27 -4.53
N LYS A 466 4.12 -28.70 -5.70
CA LYS A 466 4.39 -27.29 -6.00
C LYS A 466 3.21 -26.67 -6.73
N ASP A 467 2.86 -25.46 -6.33
CA ASP A 467 1.90 -24.58 -7.01
C ASP A 467 2.23 -24.45 -8.51
N GLY A 468 1.19 -24.51 -9.35
CA GLY A 468 1.29 -24.47 -10.81
C GLY A 468 1.93 -25.70 -11.47
N ARG A 469 2.41 -26.71 -10.72
CA ARG A 469 2.97 -27.93 -11.31
C ARG A 469 1.86 -28.82 -11.86
N LYS A 470 1.98 -29.20 -13.13
CA LYS A 470 1.08 -30.15 -13.79
C LYS A 470 1.41 -31.60 -13.38
N TYR A 471 0.36 -32.39 -13.16
CA TYR A 471 0.37 -33.81 -12.83
C TYR A 471 -0.52 -34.55 -13.83
N THR A 472 0.10 -35.26 -14.77
CA THR A 472 -0.55 -35.80 -15.97
C THR A 472 -0.34 -37.31 -16.16
N ASP A 473 0.42 -37.97 -15.27
CA ASP A 473 0.61 -39.42 -15.35
C ASP A 473 -0.62 -40.11 -14.78
N GLU A 474 -1.10 -41.18 -15.40
CA GLU A 474 -2.29 -41.90 -14.92
C GLU A 474 -2.14 -42.39 -13.47
N GLY A 475 -3.21 -42.27 -12.69
CA GLY A 475 -3.27 -42.73 -11.30
C GLY A 475 -4.20 -41.89 -10.42
N ILE A 476 -4.45 -42.40 -9.21
CA ILE A 476 -5.15 -41.65 -8.16
C ILE A 476 -4.11 -40.84 -7.41
N TYR A 477 -4.29 -39.53 -7.38
CA TYR A 477 -3.46 -38.61 -6.64
C TYR A 477 -4.17 -38.15 -5.36
N THR A 478 -3.52 -38.30 -4.22
CA THR A 478 -3.90 -37.62 -2.97
C THR A 478 -2.98 -36.43 -2.76
N VAL A 479 -3.53 -35.22 -2.88
CA VAL A 479 -2.87 -33.96 -2.56
C VAL A 479 -3.15 -33.64 -1.09
N THR A 480 -2.10 -33.41 -0.32
CA THR A 480 -2.15 -32.91 1.05
C THR A 480 -1.66 -31.47 1.07
N VAL A 481 -2.41 -30.57 1.70
CA VAL A 481 -1.97 -29.20 1.98
C VAL A 481 -2.09 -28.93 3.47
N GLU A 482 -1.00 -28.43 4.05
CA GLU A 482 -0.85 -28.17 5.48
C GLU A 482 -0.42 -26.71 5.66
N ASN A 483 -1.09 -26.00 6.57
CA ASN A 483 -0.68 -24.67 6.98
C ASN A 483 0.15 -24.76 8.27
N PRO A 484 1.50 -24.64 8.21
CA PRO A 484 2.31 -24.68 9.42
C PRO A 484 2.02 -23.50 10.37
N ALA A 485 1.41 -22.42 9.88
CA ALA A 485 1.01 -21.25 10.65
C ALA A 485 -0.33 -21.43 11.41
N THR A 486 -1.05 -22.53 11.24
CA THR A 486 -2.20 -22.89 12.08
C THR A 486 -2.12 -24.31 12.64
N GLY A 487 -1.53 -25.24 11.89
CA GLY A 487 -1.58 -26.69 12.13
C GLY A 487 -2.71 -27.37 11.34
N ASP A 488 -3.53 -26.60 10.61
CA ASP A 488 -4.62 -27.13 9.81
C ASP A 488 -4.10 -27.88 8.60
N LYS A 489 -4.88 -28.89 8.18
CA LYS A 489 -4.56 -29.77 7.06
C LYS A 489 -5.82 -30.05 6.25
N THR A 490 -5.70 -30.02 4.94
CA THR A 490 -6.71 -30.52 4.00
C THR A 490 -6.10 -31.57 3.08
N GLU A 491 -6.91 -32.56 2.70
CA GLU A 491 -6.56 -33.56 1.70
C GLU A 491 -7.59 -33.52 0.58
N LYS A 492 -7.14 -33.71 -0.66
CA LYS A 492 -7.99 -33.81 -1.85
C LYS A 492 -7.50 -34.93 -2.74
N THR A 493 -8.43 -35.77 -3.20
CA THR A 493 -8.16 -36.90 -4.09
C THR A 493 -8.72 -36.63 -5.48
N VAL A 494 -7.94 -36.92 -6.51
CA VAL A 494 -8.32 -36.79 -7.93
C VAL A 494 -7.74 -37.96 -8.73
N TYR A 495 -8.51 -38.51 -9.65
CA TYR A 495 -8.00 -39.50 -10.61
C TYR A 495 -7.63 -38.84 -11.93
N VAL A 496 -6.45 -39.18 -12.45
CA VAL A 496 -5.97 -38.79 -13.77
C VAL A 496 -5.95 -40.01 -14.67
N GLY A 497 -6.58 -39.92 -15.84
CA GLY A 497 -6.66 -41.01 -16.83
C GLY A 497 -8.08 -41.34 -17.29
N HIS A 498 -8.22 -42.44 -18.04
CA HIS A 498 -9.47 -42.89 -18.67
C HIS A 498 -9.87 -44.34 -18.31
N GLY A 499 -9.09 -45.03 -17.46
CA GLY A 499 -9.30 -46.42 -17.09
C GLY A 499 -10.58 -46.67 -16.29
N ASP A 500 -11.46 -47.51 -16.86
CA ASP A 500 -12.80 -47.81 -16.36
C ASP A 500 -12.84 -48.17 -14.87
N VAL A 501 -11.97 -49.06 -14.40
CA VAL A 501 -11.91 -49.49 -13.00
C VAL A 501 -11.59 -48.34 -12.05
N MET A 502 -10.68 -47.43 -12.41
CA MET A 502 -10.37 -46.26 -11.57
C MET A 502 -11.45 -45.18 -11.63
N ARG A 503 -12.10 -44.99 -12.80
CA ARG A 503 -13.28 -44.12 -12.91
C ARG A 503 -14.43 -44.63 -12.04
N ALA A 504 -14.70 -45.93 -12.07
CA ALA A 504 -15.68 -46.58 -11.21
C ALA A 504 -15.33 -46.46 -9.73
N TYR A 505 -14.06 -46.68 -9.35
CA TYR A 505 -13.58 -46.50 -7.98
C TYR A 505 -13.86 -45.09 -7.45
N MET A 506 -13.45 -44.05 -8.19
CA MET A 506 -13.66 -42.66 -7.78
C MET A 506 -15.13 -42.27 -7.74
N THR A 507 -15.95 -42.80 -8.65
CA THR A 507 -17.35 -42.37 -8.82
C THR A 507 -18.31 -43.11 -7.88
N THR A 508 -18.03 -44.38 -7.58
CA THR A 508 -18.91 -45.24 -6.77
C THR A 508 -18.43 -45.46 -5.34
N GLY A 509 -17.14 -45.25 -5.07
CA GLY A 509 -16.51 -45.55 -3.78
C GLY A 509 -16.37 -47.04 -3.46
N LEU A 510 -16.73 -47.94 -4.39
CA LEU A 510 -16.52 -49.38 -4.26
C LEU A 510 -15.02 -49.71 -4.28
N THR A 511 -14.64 -50.79 -3.60
CA THR A 511 -13.26 -51.29 -3.67
C THR A 511 -12.94 -51.85 -5.06
N ILE A 512 -11.67 -51.85 -5.43
CA ILE A 512 -11.20 -52.41 -6.71
C ILE A 512 -11.63 -53.88 -6.88
N THR A 513 -11.69 -54.65 -5.78
CA THR A 513 -12.17 -56.04 -5.78
C THR A 513 -13.66 -56.11 -6.14
N GLU A 514 -14.54 -55.36 -5.46
CA GLU A 514 -15.99 -55.34 -5.75
C GLU A 514 -16.29 -54.86 -7.17
N ILE A 515 -15.50 -53.93 -7.70
CA ILE A 515 -15.62 -53.46 -9.08
C ILE A 515 -15.27 -54.59 -10.06
N ASN A 516 -14.14 -55.28 -9.84
CA ASN A 516 -13.72 -56.39 -10.71
C ASN A 516 -14.73 -57.55 -10.67
N GLU A 517 -15.27 -57.92 -9.50
CA GLU A 517 -16.32 -58.93 -9.36
C GLU A 517 -17.55 -58.58 -10.23
N LYS A 518 -18.00 -57.31 -10.21
CA LYS A 518 -19.12 -56.86 -11.04
C LYS A 518 -18.83 -56.90 -12.54
N LEU A 519 -17.60 -56.57 -12.95
CA LEU A 519 -17.19 -56.66 -14.35
C LEU A 519 -17.08 -58.14 -14.80
N GLU A 520 -16.69 -59.06 -13.92
CA GLU A 520 -16.74 -60.51 -14.18
C GLU A 520 -18.17 -61.05 -14.27
N GLU A 521 -19.13 -60.49 -13.50
CA GLU A 521 -20.56 -60.77 -13.62
C GLU A 521 -21.20 -60.19 -14.90
N GLY A 522 -20.45 -59.43 -15.70
CA GLY A 522 -20.86 -58.91 -17.00
C GLY A 522 -21.39 -57.47 -16.98
N ALA A 523 -21.22 -56.74 -15.88
CA ALA A 523 -21.42 -55.30 -15.86
C ALA A 523 -20.36 -54.57 -16.69
N TYR A 524 -20.63 -53.31 -17.03
CA TYR A 524 -19.65 -52.42 -17.66
C TYR A 524 -19.66 -51.04 -17.01
N VAL A 525 -18.57 -50.29 -17.17
CA VAL A 525 -18.49 -48.90 -16.69
C VAL A 525 -18.91 -47.96 -17.82
N ASP A 526 -19.81 -47.02 -17.54
CA ASP A 526 -20.22 -45.99 -18.51
C ASP A 526 -19.22 -44.81 -18.58
N GLU A 527 -19.44 -43.89 -19.53
CA GLU A 527 -18.60 -42.69 -19.71
C GLU A 527 -18.53 -41.78 -18.46
N LYS A 528 -19.44 -41.96 -17.49
CA LYS A 528 -19.50 -41.19 -16.24
C LYS A 528 -18.89 -41.95 -15.05
N GLY A 529 -18.32 -43.13 -15.27
CA GLY A 529 -17.77 -43.96 -14.18
C GLY A 529 -18.85 -44.72 -13.39
N GLN A 530 -20.10 -44.80 -13.85
CA GLN A 530 -21.13 -45.61 -13.19
C GLN A 530 -21.04 -47.06 -13.67
N ILE A 531 -21.23 -48.02 -12.75
CA ILE A 531 -21.32 -49.44 -13.10
C ILE A 531 -22.76 -49.73 -13.55
N VAL A 532 -22.91 -50.24 -14.77
CA VAL A 532 -24.18 -50.61 -15.37
C VAL A 532 -24.26 -52.14 -15.45
N GLU A 533 -25.18 -52.71 -14.68
CA GLU A 533 -25.49 -54.14 -14.70
C GLU A 533 -26.09 -54.54 -16.07
N PRO A 534 -25.81 -55.75 -16.60
CA PRO A 534 -26.35 -56.19 -17.88
C PRO A 534 -27.87 -56.41 -17.78
N GLU A 535 -28.64 -55.90 -18.75
CA GLU A 535 -30.08 -56.18 -18.81
C GLU A 535 -30.34 -57.70 -18.88
N SER A 536 -31.06 -58.24 -17.89
CA SER A 536 -31.38 -59.66 -17.88
C SER A 536 -32.23 -60.01 -19.10
N VAL A 537 -31.75 -60.93 -19.94
CA VAL A 537 -32.51 -61.43 -21.10
C VAL A 537 -33.66 -62.32 -20.63
N ALA A 538 -34.75 -61.68 -20.20
CA ALA A 538 -36.03 -62.35 -20.03
C ALA A 538 -36.55 -62.79 -21.42
N GLU A 539 -37.00 -64.04 -21.50
CA GLU A 539 -37.33 -64.71 -22.76
C GLU A 539 -38.37 -63.93 -23.60
N LYS A 540 -38.00 -63.62 -24.85
CA LYS A 540 -38.95 -63.16 -25.87
C LYS A 540 -39.81 -64.33 -26.36
N GLU A 541 -40.88 -64.65 -25.63
CA GLU A 541 -41.97 -65.41 -26.25
C GLU A 541 -42.61 -64.58 -27.36
N THR A 542 -42.69 -65.19 -28.54
CA THR A 542 -43.14 -64.54 -29.77
C THR A 542 -44.64 -64.77 -29.95
N LYS A 543 -45.43 -63.70 -30.09
CA LYS A 543 -46.75 -63.81 -30.70
C LYS A 543 -46.98 -62.78 -31.79
N ILE A 544 -47.40 -63.30 -32.93
CA ILE A 544 -47.47 -62.64 -34.23
C ILE A 544 -48.76 -61.82 -34.35
N GLU A 545 -48.68 -60.61 -34.89
CA GLU A 545 -49.73 -60.13 -35.78
C GLU A 545 -49.17 -59.27 -36.91
N THR A 546 -49.78 -59.35 -38.09
CA THR A 546 -49.14 -59.02 -39.38
C THR A 546 -49.55 -57.65 -39.92
N THR A 547 -48.55 -56.95 -40.45
CA THR A 547 -48.60 -55.65 -41.12
C THR A 547 -49.78 -55.45 -42.08
N LYS A 548 -50.40 -54.25 -42.02
CA LYS A 548 -50.80 -53.50 -43.22
C LYS A 548 -50.50 -52.01 -43.05
N GLU A 549 -49.85 -51.44 -44.06
CA GLU A 549 -49.58 -50.01 -44.21
C GLU A 549 -50.86 -49.21 -44.46
N ILE A 550 -50.81 -47.90 -44.16
CA ILE A 550 -51.25 -46.82 -45.05
C ILE A 550 -50.44 -45.55 -44.71
N THR A 551 -50.25 -44.71 -45.72
CA THR A 551 -49.19 -43.71 -45.83
C THR A 551 -49.74 -42.28 -45.72
N LYS A 552 -48.94 -41.32 -45.22
CA LYS A 552 -49.11 -39.84 -45.31
C LYS A 552 -50.33 -39.24 -44.54
N GLU A 553 -50.41 -37.94 -44.21
CA GLU A 553 -49.62 -36.74 -44.59
C GLU A 553 -49.73 -35.63 -43.50
N ILE A 554 -48.69 -34.78 -43.39
CA ILE A 554 -48.64 -33.32 -43.07
C ILE A 554 -49.47 -32.68 -41.91
N THR A 555 -48.76 -31.81 -41.16
CA THR A 555 -49.12 -30.70 -40.21
C THR A 555 -50.28 -29.76 -40.65
N PRO A 556 -50.78 -28.76 -39.86
CA PRO A 556 -50.43 -28.32 -38.48
C PRO A 556 -51.61 -27.94 -37.52
N GLU A 557 -51.22 -27.50 -36.31
CA GLU A 557 -51.81 -26.40 -35.49
C GLU A 557 -53.04 -26.55 -34.56
N ALA A 558 -52.92 -25.83 -33.42
CA ALA A 558 -53.95 -25.08 -32.67
C ALA A 558 -54.94 -25.76 -31.67
N THR A 559 -54.46 -25.92 -30.43
CA THR A 559 -55.07 -25.40 -29.15
C THR A 559 -56.42 -25.86 -28.56
N LYS A 560 -56.42 -26.03 -27.21
CA LYS A 560 -57.54 -26.10 -26.21
C LYS A 560 -58.44 -27.36 -26.30
N GLY A 561 -58.73 -28.10 -25.22
CA GLY A 561 -58.39 -28.07 -23.78
C GLY A 561 -58.98 -29.35 -23.12
N VAL A 562 -59.37 -29.49 -21.84
CA VAL A 562 -59.37 -28.71 -20.56
C VAL A 562 -59.48 -29.77 -19.41
N SER A 563 -59.22 -29.42 -18.14
CA SER A 563 -59.63 -30.14 -16.88
C SER A 563 -59.09 -31.56 -16.60
N GLU A 564 -58.81 -32.00 -15.36
CA GLU A 564 -58.57 -31.41 -14.00
C GLU A 564 -57.98 -32.57 -13.11
N GLU A 565 -57.55 -32.50 -11.84
CA GLU A 565 -57.52 -31.48 -10.76
C GLU A 565 -56.33 -31.75 -9.78
N GLY A 566 -55.94 -30.77 -8.95
CA GLY A 566 -55.20 -30.93 -7.67
C GLY A 566 -53.71 -31.32 -7.70
N THR A 567 -52.80 -30.81 -6.85
CA THR A 567 -52.85 -29.91 -5.68
C THR A 567 -51.53 -29.11 -5.60
N GLY A 568 -51.50 -27.77 -5.43
CA GLY A 568 -51.33 -27.06 -4.13
C GLY A 568 -49.96 -27.30 -3.45
N TRP A 569 -49.05 -26.34 -3.19
CA TRP A 569 -49.19 -24.94 -2.73
C TRP A 569 -48.10 -23.96 -3.27
N GLN A 570 -48.29 -22.66 -2.97
CA GLN A 570 -47.57 -21.43 -3.41
C GLN A 570 -46.56 -20.89 -2.35
N ASN A 571 -45.74 -19.81 -2.47
CA ASN A 571 -45.28 -18.82 -3.49
C ASN A 571 -43.95 -18.20 -2.95
N LYS A 572 -42.88 -17.93 -3.72
CA LYS A 572 -42.57 -16.70 -4.50
C LYS A 572 -42.69 -15.34 -3.81
N TYR A 573 -41.62 -14.53 -3.87
CA TYR A 573 -41.66 -13.09 -4.21
C TYR A 573 -40.45 -12.69 -5.07
N ALA A 574 -40.67 -11.75 -6.00
CA ALA A 574 -39.67 -11.20 -6.91
C ALA A 574 -39.90 -9.70 -7.14
N VAL A 575 -38.83 -9.03 -7.58
CA VAL A 575 -38.67 -7.60 -7.89
C VAL A 575 -39.77 -7.01 -8.80
N ILE A 576 -40.19 -5.76 -8.54
CA ILE A 576 -40.71 -4.82 -9.55
C ILE A 576 -40.12 -3.41 -9.33
N PHE A 577 -39.65 -2.78 -10.42
CA PHE A 577 -39.28 -1.36 -10.52
C PHE A 577 -40.51 -0.46 -10.76
N GLY A 578 -40.48 0.80 -10.29
CA GLY A 578 -41.46 1.81 -10.68
C GLY A 578 -41.05 3.23 -10.28
N ALA A 579 -40.96 4.13 -11.26
CA ALA A 579 -40.51 5.52 -11.09
C ALA A 579 -41.70 6.51 -10.93
N ILE A 580 -41.40 7.82 -10.99
CA ILE A 580 -42.29 9.00 -10.91
C ILE A 580 -42.59 9.43 -9.45
N GLY A 581 -42.46 10.71 -9.07
CA GLY A 581 -42.04 11.87 -9.85
C GLY A 581 -41.94 13.18 -9.05
N VAL A 582 -41.56 14.25 -9.75
CA VAL A 582 -41.33 15.62 -9.24
C VAL A 582 -42.61 16.27 -8.70
N PHE A 583 -42.53 17.00 -7.58
CA PHE A 583 -43.26 18.25 -7.41
C PHE A 583 -42.60 19.20 -6.39
N CYS A 584 -42.29 20.43 -6.82
CA CYS A 584 -41.93 21.54 -5.93
C CYS A 584 -43.20 22.36 -5.60
N ILE A 585 -43.28 22.97 -4.42
CA ILE A 585 -43.55 24.42 -4.22
C ILE A 585 -43.61 24.79 -2.72
N THR A 586 -43.26 26.04 -2.46
CA THR A 586 -42.97 26.72 -1.19
C THR A 586 -44.17 27.01 -0.27
N LEU A 587 -43.87 27.30 1.01
CA LEU A 587 -44.31 28.47 1.82
C LEU A 587 -43.61 28.40 3.20
N LEU A 588 -42.58 29.21 3.50
CA LEU A 588 -42.62 30.53 4.17
C LEU A 588 -43.34 30.57 5.54
N GLY A 589 -42.59 30.86 6.61
CA GLY A 589 -43.12 31.11 7.97
C GLY A 589 -42.06 31.55 8.99
N ALA A 590 -42.03 32.84 9.31
CA ALA A 590 -40.98 33.56 10.05
C ALA A 590 -40.60 33.07 11.47
N GLY A 591 -39.36 33.38 11.90
CA GLY A 591 -38.85 33.11 13.25
C GLY A 591 -37.60 33.91 13.63
N VAL A 592 -37.67 35.25 13.66
CA VAL A 592 -36.54 36.13 14.02
C VAL A 592 -36.39 36.26 15.55
N ARG A 593 -35.17 36.07 16.08
CA ARG A 593 -34.66 36.85 17.23
C ARG A 593 -33.13 36.97 17.26
N LYS A 594 -32.64 38.22 17.20
CA LYS A 594 -31.25 38.64 17.45
C LYS A 594 -31.05 38.97 18.95
N PHE A 595 -29.84 39.44 19.28
CA PHE A 595 -29.31 40.01 20.54
C PHE A 595 -28.76 38.93 21.51
N LEU A 596 -27.55 39.06 22.09
CA LEU A 596 -26.70 40.26 22.28
C LEU A 596 -25.18 40.03 22.17
N VAL A 597 -24.47 41.10 21.82
CA VAL A 597 -23.01 41.27 21.96
C VAL A 597 -22.67 41.64 23.41
N SER A 598 -21.57 41.09 23.97
CA SER A 598 -20.99 41.58 25.23
C SER A 598 -19.45 41.49 25.29
N ARG A 599 -18.80 42.56 24.83
CA ARG A 599 -17.60 43.17 25.45
C ARG A 599 -18.01 44.63 25.74
N PRO A 600 -17.47 45.35 26.75
CA PRO A 600 -16.06 45.28 27.17
C PRO A 600 -15.80 45.40 28.69
N LYS A 601 -14.53 45.29 29.10
CA LYS A 601 -13.80 46.39 29.78
C LYS A 601 -12.29 46.14 29.86
N LYS A 602 -11.53 47.22 29.71
CA LYS A 602 -10.16 47.34 30.26
C LYS A 602 -10.26 47.58 31.77
N GLU A 603 -9.27 47.12 32.51
CA GLU A 603 -8.83 47.79 33.74
C GLU A 603 -7.35 48.15 33.58
N GLU A 604 -7.02 49.40 33.88
CA GLU A 604 -5.65 49.88 34.11
C GLU A 604 -5.46 49.91 35.62
N GLY A 605 -4.26 49.55 36.10
CA GLY A 605 -4.07 49.03 37.46
C GLY A 605 -4.10 50.04 38.62
N GLU A 606 -3.80 49.55 39.83
CA GLU A 606 -2.86 50.19 40.77
C GLU A 606 -2.48 49.25 41.95
N VAL A 607 -1.20 49.30 42.31
CA VAL A 607 -0.60 49.22 43.67
C VAL A 607 -1.11 48.14 44.68
N ASN A 608 -0.36 47.05 44.82
CA ASN A 608 0.59 46.81 45.93
C ASN A 608 1.50 45.60 45.64
#